data_AF-A0A6M1XVP3-F1
#
_entry.id   AF-A0A6M1XVP3-F1
#
_cell.length_a   1.000
_cell.length_b   1.000
_cell.length_c   1.000
_cell.angle_alpha   90.00
_cell.angle_beta   90.00
_cell.angle_gamma   90.00
#
_symmetry.space_group_name_H-M   'P 1'
#
loop_
_entity.id
_entity.type
_entity.pdbx_description
1 polymer ?
#
loop_
_entity_poly.entity_id
_entity_poly.type
_entity_poly.pdbx_seq_one_letter_code
_entity_poly.pdbx_strand_id
1 'polypeptide(L)'
;AIGILSNEGLEVLVHMGLDTVELKGVPFNVFVKEGYLVTPETLIAEMDLPEIEQAGKKTDIIVALTNNEKVAGLSLDQSGLVRPGEAVGKAEVKS
;
A
#
# COMPACT_ATOMS: atom_id res chain seq x y z
N ALA A 1 -7.33 -4.19 -1.25
CA ALA A 1 -6.52 -3.15 -0.58
C ALA A 1 -6.18 -3.61 0.84
N ILE A 2 -5.13 -3.08 1.45
CA ILE A 2 -4.68 -3.40 2.80
C ILE A 2 -4.51 -2.09 3.57
N GLY A 3 -5.17 -1.97 4.71
CA GLY A 3 -5.00 -0.85 5.64
C GLY A 3 -3.96 -1.21 6.71
N ILE A 4 -3.06 -0.28 7.01
CA ILE A 4 -2.00 -0.41 8.03
C ILE A 4 -2.13 0.77 8.97
N LEU A 5 -2.24 0.49 10.27
CA LEU A 5 -2.21 1.51 11.32
C LEU A 5 -0.80 1.52 11.94
N SER A 6 -0.10 2.65 11.88
CA SER A 6 1.20 2.79 12.54
C SER A 6 1.02 2.94 14.06
N ASN A 7 2.09 2.68 14.82
CA ASN A 7 2.10 2.90 16.27
C ASN A 7 1.87 4.38 16.67
N GLU A 8 2.18 5.30 15.75
CA GLU A 8 1.95 6.74 15.91
C GLU A 8 0.54 7.16 15.48
N GLY A 9 -0.28 6.19 15.02
CA GLY A 9 -1.67 6.38 14.68
C GLY A 9 -1.92 6.91 13.28
N LEU A 10 -0.93 6.89 12.37
CA LEU A 10 -1.15 7.14 10.95
C LEU A 10 -1.79 5.94 10.29
N GLU A 11 -2.77 6.19 9.44
CA GLU A 11 -3.42 5.16 8.63
C GLU A 11 -2.87 5.22 7.21
N VAL A 12 -2.28 4.11 6.77
CA VAL A 12 -1.74 3.91 5.43
C VAL A 12 -2.62 2.90 4.70
N LEU A 13 -3.11 3.26 3.52
CA LEU A 13 -3.83 2.38 2.62
C LEU A 13 -2.91 1.98 1.46
N VAL A 14 -2.72 0.68 1.28
CA VAL A 14 -2.09 0.09 0.10
C VAL A 14 -3.18 -0.49 -0.81
N HIS A 15 -3.47 0.21 -1.90
CA HIS A 15 -4.44 -0.23 -2.90
C HIS A 15 -3.73 -0.85 -4.10
N MET A 16 -3.93 -2.16 -4.29
CA MET A 16 -3.25 -2.93 -5.34
C MET A 16 -4.09 -2.97 -6.63
N GLY A 17 -3.62 -2.27 -7.66
CA GLY A 17 -4.31 -2.08 -8.93
C GLY A 17 -5.44 -1.05 -8.88
N LEU A 18 -6.00 -0.71 -10.04
CA LEU A 18 -7.17 0.16 -10.17
C LEU A 18 -8.37 -0.61 -10.73
N ASP A 19 -9.54 -0.39 -10.14
CA ASP A 19 -10.79 -1.06 -10.51
C ASP A 19 -10.72 -2.60 -10.51
N THR A 20 -9.88 -3.16 -9.61
CA THR A 20 -9.62 -4.61 -9.49
C THR A 20 -10.64 -5.34 -8.63
N VAL A 21 -11.62 -4.65 -8.03
CA VAL A 21 -12.72 -5.24 -7.25
C VAL A 21 -13.51 -6.26 -8.07
N GLU A 22 -13.66 -6.02 -9.37
CA GLU A 22 -14.37 -6.90 -10.30
C GLU A 22 -13.68 -8.26 -10.49
N LEU A 23 -12.39 -8.37 -10.15
CA LEU A 23 -11.61 -9.60 -10.22
C LEU A 23 -11.82 -10.52 -9.01
N LYS A 24 -12.69 -10.14 -8.07
CA LYS A 24 -13.13 -10.96 -6.92
C LYS A 24 -12.00 -11.57 -6.09
N GLY A 25 -10.84 -10.91 -6.04
CA GLY A 25 -9.69 -11.38 -5.28
C GLY A 25 -8.85 -12.46 -5.96
N VAL A 26 -9.22 -12.95 -7.16
CA VAL A 26 -8.51 -14.04 -7.85
C VAL A 26 -7.01 -13.76 -8.05
N PRO A 27 -6.58 -12.58 -8.54
CA PRO A 27 -5.16 -12.34 -8.81
C PRO A 27 -4.38 -11.92 -7.55
N PHE A 28 -4.97 -12.02 -6.35
CA PHE A 28 -4.36 -11.54 -5.11
C PHE A 28 -4.26 -12.67 -4.08
N ASN A 29 -3.07 -12.85 -3.54
CA ASN A 29 -2.84 -13.74 -2.41
C ASN A 29 -2.39 -12.91 -1.20
N VAL A 30 -3.18 -12.88 -0.14
CA VAL A 30 -2.92 -12.06 1.06
C VAL A 30 -2.37 -12.94 2.18
N PHE A 31 -1.22 -12.57 2.74
CA PHE A 31 -0.51 -13.37 3.74
C PHE A 31 -0.76 -12.91 5.19
N VAL A 32 -1.36 -11.74 5.36
CA VAL A 32 -1.68 -11.14 6.67
C VAL A 32 -3.18 -11.16 6.94
N LYS A 33 -3.54 -11.02 8.21
CA LYS A 33 -4.93 -10.87 8.65
C LYS A 33 -5.09 -9.61 9.48
N GLU A 34 -6.33 -9.17 9.66
CA GLU A 34 -6.65 -8.05 10.53
C GLU A 34 -6.10 -8.30 11.94
N GLY A 35 -5.51 -7.24 12.52
CA GLY A 35 -4.88 -7.27 13.85
C GLY A 35 -3.46 -7.84 13.88
N TYR A 36 -2.90 -8.29 12.75
CA TYR A 36 -1.49 -8.72 12.72
C TYR A 36 -0.55 -7.53 12.86
N LEU A 37 0.50 -7.69 13.66
CA LEU A 37 1.63 -6.78 13.67
C LEU A 37 2.54 -7.09 12.49
N VAL A 38 2.93 -6.06 11.76
CA VAL A 38 3.79 -6.16 10.58
C VAL A 38 5.00 -5.24 10.71
N THR A 39 6.10 -5.60 10.06
CA THR A 39 7.32 -4.80 9.93
C THR A 39 7.55 -4.43 8.46
N PRO A 40 8.46 -3.49 8.15
CA PRO A 40 8.81 -3.15 6.76
C PRO A 40 9.26 -4.35 5.90
N GLU A 41 9.74 -5.43 6.52
CA GLU A 41 10.19 -6.66 5.87
C GLU A 41 9.07 -7.71 5.70
N THR A 42 7.88 -7.45 6.26
CA THR A 42 6.77 -8.40 6.22
C THR A 42 6.12 -8.41 4.84
N LEU A 43 6.08 -9.58 4.20
CA LEU A 43 5.31 -9.78 2.98
C LEU A 43 3.82 -9.76 3.30
N ILE A 44 3.09 -8.75 2.82
CA ILE A 44 1.66 -8.57 3.12
C ILE A 44 0.75 -9.24 2.07
N ALA A 45 1.12 -9.19 0.79
CA ALA A 45 0.36 -9.77 -0.31
C ALA A 45 1.24 -9.97 -1.55
N GLU A 46 0.78 -10.88 -2.42
CA GLU A 46 1.22 -11.07 -3.79
C GLU A 46 0.10 -10.68 -4.75
N MET A 47 0.49 -10.17 -5.92
CA MET A 47 -0.40 -9.70 -6.98
C MET A 47 0.09 -10.27 -8.32
N ASP A 48 -0.77 -10.99 -9.03
CA ASP A 48 -0.50 -11.49 -10.37
C ASP A 48 -0.73 -10.37 -11.40
N LEU A 49 0.37 -9.68 -11.79
CA LEU A 49 0.30 -8.59 -12.75
C LEU A 49 -0.20 -9.04 -14.14
N PRO A 50 0.30 -10.17 -14.71
CA PRO A 50 -0.21 -10.68 -15.98
C PRO A 50 -1.72 -10.92 -16.00
N GLU A 51 -2.31 -11.46 -14.95
CA GLU A 51 -3.76 -11.72 -14.87
C GLU A 51 -4.57 -10.40 -14.85
N ILE A 52 -4.07 -9.39 -14.13
CA ILE A 52 -4.71 -8.08 -14.01
C ILE A 52 -4.67 -7.33 -15.35
N GLU A 53 -3.53 -7.39 -16.05
CA GLU A 53 -3.39 -6.81 -17.39
C GLU A 53 -4.29 -7.50 -18.42
N GLN A 54 -4.40 -8.83 -18.37
CA GLN A 54 -5.30 -9.60 -19.23
C GLN A 54 -6.77 -9.26 -19.01
N ALA A 55 -7.15 -8.86 -17.79
CA ALA A 55 -8.49 -8.38 -17.47
C ALA A 55 -8.72 -6.91 -17.88
N GLY A 56 -7.75 -6.25 -18.54
CA GLY A 56 -7.84 -4.85 -18.97
C GLY A 56 -7.81 -3.85 -17.82
N LYS A 57 -7.25 -4.25 -16.66
CA LYS A 57 -7.14 -3.42 -15.46
C LYS A 57 -5.74 -2.85 -15.32
N LYS A 58 -5.61 -1.78 -14.54
CA LYS A 58 -4.31 -1.15 -14.28
C LYS A 58 -3.63 -1.78 -13.08
N THR A 59 -2.31 -1.91 -13.16
CA THR A 59 -1.45 -2.50 -12.14
C THR A 59 -0.83 -1.47 -11.19
N ASP A 60 -1.19 -0.18 -11.33
CA ASP A 60 -0.73 0.88 -10.43
C ASP A 60 -1.05 0.54 -8.96
N ILE A 61 -0.08 0.74 -8.08
CA ILE A 61 -0.27 0.61 -6.64
C ILE A 61 -0.42 2.01 -6.05
N ILE A 62 -1.55 2.29 -5.41
CA ILE A 62 -1.74 3.55 -4.68
C ILE A 62 -1.36 3.31 -3.22
N VAL A 63 -0.44 4.13 -2.70
CA VAL A 63 -0.19 4.27 -1.27
C VAL A 63 -0.74 5.61 -0.82
N ALA A 64 -1.70 5.59 0.10
CA ALA A 64 -2.38 6.79 0.57
C ALA A 64 -2.37 6.87 2.10
N LEU A 65 -2.26 8.08 2.64
CA LEU A 65 -2.55 8.35 4.04
C LEU A 65 -4.04 8.70 4.17
N THR A 66 -4.80 7.94 4.94
CA THR A 66 -6.27 8.09 5.00
C THR A 66 -6.77 9.01 6.10
N ASN A 67 -5.91 9.38 7.06
CA ASN A 67 -6.24 10.28 8.17
C ASN A 67 -5.37 11.55 8.15
N ASN A 68 -5.59 12.38 7.14
CA ASN A 68 -4.83 13.60 6.88
C ASN A 68 -4.82 14.59 8.06
N GLU A 69 -5.82 14.55 8.95
CA GLU A 69 -5.86 15.36 10.16
C GLU A 69 -4.68 15.10 11.10
N LYS A 70 -4.08 13.89 11.07
CA LYS A 70 -2.88 13.53 11.84
C LYS A 70 -1.57 13.80 11.12
N VAL A 71 -1.60 14.13 9.83
CA VAL A 71 -0.41 14.37 9.02
C VAL A 71 0.02 15.83 9.17
N ALA A 72 1.20 16.07 9.75
CA ALA A 72 1.82 17.39 9.87
C ALA A 72 2.54 17.80 8.58
N GLY A 73 3.11 16.82 7.87
CA GLY A 73 3.86 17.04 6.63
C GLY A 73 4.01 15.75 5.85
N LEU A 74 4.15 15.87 4.53
CA LEU A 74 4.43 14.77 3.62
C LEU A 74 5.49 15.23 2.61
N SER A 75 6.63 14.54 2.57
CA SER A 75 7.68 14.76 1.58
C SER A 75 7.93 13.49 0.77
N LEU A 76 8.15 13.67 -0.53
CA LEU A 76 8.70 12.64 -1.41
C LEU A 76 10.17 12.95 -1.61
N ASP A 77 11.03 12.10 -1.07
CA ASP A 77 12.48 12.27 -1.10
C ASP A 77 13.07 11.60 -2.36
N GLN A 78 12.34 10.63 -2.95
CA GLN A 78 12.74 9.92 -4.17
C GLN A 78 11.60 9.82 -5.18
N SER A 79 11.97 9.78 -6.46
CA SER A 79 11.05 9.56 -7.58
C SER A 79 11.73 8.73 -8.67
N GLY A 80 10.93 8.02 -9.47
CA GLY A 80 11.42 7.12 -10.51
C GLY A 80 11.48 5.67 -10.05
N LEU A 81 12.49 4.94 -10.51
CA LEU A 81 12.67 3.53 -10.16
C LEU A 81 13.21 3.40 -8.73
N VAL A 82 12.51 2.60 -7.93
CA VAL A 82 12.86 2.28 -6.54
C VAL A 82 12.85 0.76 -6.36
N ARG A 83 13.63 0.25 -5.40
CA ARG A 83 13.64 -1.18 -5.05
C ARG A 83 12.77 -1.48 -3.83
N PRO A 84 12.30 -2.72 -3.64
CA PRO A 84 11.65 -3.13 -2.41
C PRO A 84 12.49 -2.80 -1.17
N GLY A 85 11.88 -2.15 -0.19
CA GLY A 85 12.53 -1.71 1.05
C GLY A 85 13.25 -0.35 0.96
N GLU A 86 13.35 0.28 -0.21
CA GLU A 86 13.88 1.64 -0.33
C GLU A 86 12.84 2.67 0.15
N ALA A 87 13.28 3.61 1.00
CA ALA A 87 12.43 4.68 1.50
C ALA A 87 12.21 5.74 0.40
N VAL A 88 10.94 5.99 0.07
CA VAL A 88 10.55 6.93 -1.00
C VAL A 88 10.20 8.33 -0.49
N GLY A 89 9.94 8.48 0.80
CA GLY A 89 9.48 9.72 1.40
C GLY A 89 9.22 9.58 2.90
N LYS A 90 8.67 10.63 3.49
CA LYS A 90 8.40 10.72 4.92
C LYS A 90 7.07 11.39 5.18
N ALA A 91 6.36 10.90 6.20
CA ALA A 91 5.19 11.54 6.76
C ALA A 91 5.51 11.96 8.20
N GLU A 92 5.23 13.21 8.54
CA GLU A 92 5.36 13.71 9.90
C GLU A 92 4.00 13.63 10.59
N VAL A 93 3.97 13.16 11.83
CA VAL A 93 2.75 13.03 12.63
C VAL A 93 2.57 14.29 13.47
N LYS A 94 1.36 14.83 13.52
CA LYS A 94 1.03 15.93 14.43
C LYS A 94 1.14 15.44 15.87
N SER A 95 1.90 16.19 16.67
CA SER A 95 1.96 16.06 18.13
C SER A 95 0.65 16.43 18.80
#